data_AF-A0A5E8H2M0-F1
#
_entry.id   AF-A0A5E8H2M0-F1
#
_cell.length_a   1.000
_cell.length_b   1.000
_cell.length_c   1.000
_cell.angle_alpha   90.00
_cell.angle_beta   90.00
_cell.angle_gamma   90.00
#
_symmetry.space_group_name_H-M   'P 1'
#
loop_
_entity.id
_entity.type
_entity.pdbx_description
1 polymer ?
#
loop_
_entity_poly.entity_id
_entity_poly.type
_entity_poly.pdbx_seq_one_letter_code
_entity_poly.pdbx_strand_id
1 'polypeptide(L)'
;MAVPVSSDRDETRRKAVLAEARRWIGTPYRHQSSCRGAGSDCLGLLRGIWRALHGDEPQAMPPYSADWAETGGRETLLEAGRRWLLEIALEAAKPGDVLVFRWRDGMPAKHVGILSAPLQAAPRLIHAYERVGVIESPLVPSWQRRIAASFTFPEVHD
;
A
#
# COMPACT_ATOMS: atom_id res chain seq x y z
N MET A 1 -15.76 31.29 -11.25
CA MET A 1 -15.49 29.99 -11.92
C MET A 1 -13.98 29.88 -12.09
N ALA A 2 -13.42 28.67 -11.88
CA ALA A 2 -11.98 28.29 -11.74
C ALA A 2 -11.62 27.95 -10.26
N VAL A 3 -11.10 26.78 -9.85
CA VAL A 3 -10.65 25.54 -10.53
C VAL A 3 -10.74 24.34 -9.56
N PRO A 4 -11.41 23.21 -9.85
CA PRO A 4 -11.26 21.95 -9.10
C PRO A 4 -10.31 21.00 -9.85
N VAL A 5 -9.02 21.33 -9.92
CA VAL A 5 -8.05 20.56 -10.72
C VAL A 5 -7.21 19.59 -9.88
N SER A 6 -7.14 19.78 -8.56
CA SER A 6 -6.46 18.85 -7.64
C SER A 6 -7.29 17.59 -7.35
N SER A 7 -8.60 17.72 -7.16
CA SER A 7 -9.47 16.59 -6.80
C SER A 7 -9.60 15.55 -7.91
N ASP A 8 -9.71 16.00 -9.16
CA ASP A 8 -9.96 15.13 -10.31
C ASP A 8 -8.71 14.34 -10.70
N ARG A 9 -7.53 14.97 -10.56
CA ARG A 9 -6.25 14.28 -10.72
C ARG A 9 -6.01 13.25 -9.62
N ASP A 10 -6.33 13.59 -8.37
CA ASP A 10 -6.23 12.66 -7.26
C ASP A 10 -7.17 11.46 -7.43
N GLU A 11 -8.39 11.69 -7.92
CA GLU A 11 -9.34 10.61 -8.21
C GLU A 11 -8.86 9.73 -9.37
N THR A 12 -8.36 10.34 -10.45
CA THR A 12 -7.79 9.60 -11.59
C THR A 12 -6.62 8.74 -11.16
N ARG A 13 -5.71 9.28 -10.35
CA ARG A 13 -4.56 8.56 -9.79
C ARG A 13 -4.99 7.38 -8.92
N ARG A 14 -5.93 7.59 -8.00
CA ARG A 14 -6.49 6.50 -7.17
C ARG A 14 -7.12 5.39 -8.01
N LYS A 15 -7.85 5.74 -9.07
CA LYS A 15 -8.42 4.76 -10.02
C LYS A 15 -7.32 3.97 -10.72
N ALA A 16 -6.24 4.61 -11.14
CA ALA A 16 -5.09 3.95 -11.76
C ALA A 16 -4.38 2.99 -10.78
N VAL A 17 -4.12 3.43 -9.54
CA VAL A 17 -3.56 2.58 -8.46
C VAL A 17 -4.44 1.36 -8.21
N LEU A 18 -5.75 1.57 -8.05
CA LEU A 18 -6.68 0.48 -7.78
C LEU A 18 -6.78 -0.51 -8.95
N ALA A 19 -6.82 0.01 -10.18
CA ALA A 19 -6.82 -0.81 -11.40
C ALA A 19 -5.55 -1.65 -11.50
N GLU A 20 -4.38 -1.05 -11.23
CA GLU A 20 -3.12 -1.78 -11.23
C GLU A 20 -3.11 -2.84 -10.12
N ALA A 21 -3.44 -2.48 -8.88
CA ALA A 21 -3.47 -3.41 -7.75
C ALA A 21 -4.31 -4.66 -8.02
N ARG A 22 -5.47 -4.50 -8.70
CA ARG A 22 -6.33 -5.64 -9.09
C ARG A 22 -5.67 -6.60 -10.07
N ARG A 23 -4.78 -6.13 -10.96
CA ARG A 23 -4.03 -7.00 -11.88
C ARG A 23 -3.08 -7.93 -11.15
N TRP A 24 -2.68 -7.58 -9.92
CA TRP A 24 -1.77 -8.39 -9.12
C TRP A 24 -2.45 -9.55 -8.40
N ILE A 25 -3.77 -9.54 -8.25
CA ILE A 25 -4.53 -10.62 -7.60
C ILE A 25 -4.17 -11.97 -8.24
N GLY A 26 -3.85 -12.96 -7.42
CA GLY A 26 -3.37 -14.27 -7.83
C GLY A 26 -1.84 -14.39 -7.95
N THR A 27 -1.08 -13.31 -7.82
CA THR A 27 0.39 -13.37 -7.74
C THR A 27 0.81 -14.12 -6.47
N PRO A 28 1.64 -15.18 -6.55
CA PRO A 28 2.02 -15.96 -5.37
C PRO A 28 2.86 -15.16 -4.39
N TYR A 29 2.79 -15.51 -3.10
CA TYR A 29 3.62 -14.86 -2.10
C TYR A 29 5.09 -15.29 -2.26
N ARG A 30 6.00 -14.32 -2.39
CA ARG A 30 7.44 -14.54 -2.34
C ARG A 30 8.13 -13.36 -1.65
N HIS A 31 8.80 -13.64 -0.55
CA HIS A 31 9.54 -12.63 0.22
C HIS A 31 10.54 -11.89 -0.68
N GLN A 32 10.63 -10.57 -0.52
CA GLN A 32 11.46 -9.64 -1.32
C GLN A 32 11.17 -9.60 -2.83
N SER A 33 10.13 -10.28 -3.30
CA SER A 33 9.79 -10.29 -4.73
C SER A 33 8.81 -9.18 -5.06
N SER A 34 8.91 -8.68 -6.30
CA SER A 34 7.98 -7.67 -6.85
C SER A 34 7.76 -7.95 -8.33
N CYS A 35 7.25 -9.14 -8.67
CA CYS A 35 7.00 -9.54 -10.03
C CYS A 35 5.59 -10.12 -10.16
N ARG A 36 4.71 -9.38 -10.83
CA ARG A 36 3.31 -9.79 -11.03
C ARG A 36 3.24 -11.16 -11.69
N GLY A 37 2.42 -12.05 -11.13
CA GLY A 37 2.27 -13.45 -11.59
C GLY A 37 3.39 -14.40 -11.17
N ALA A 38 4.57 -13.90 -10.77
CA ALA A 38 5.72 -14.74 -10.40
C ALA A 38 6.07 -14.70 -8.91
N GLY A 39 5.77 -13.61 -8.20
CA GLY A 39 6.07 -13.48 -6.77
C GLY A 39 5.92 -12.05 -6.25
N SER A 40 5.25 -11.90 -5.10
CA SER A 40 5.17 -10.62 -4.39
C SER A 40 5.13 -10.82 -2.88
N ASP A 41 5.79 -9.95 -2.12
CA ASP A 41 5.38 -9.67 -0.73
C ASP A 41 4.58 -8.36 -0.67
N CYS A 42 4.26 -7.88 0.53
CA CYS A 42 3.39 -6.72 0.71
C CYS A 42 4.03 -5.43 0.17
N LEU A 43 5.33 -5.22 0.44
CA LEU A 43 6.09 -4.10 -0.09
C LEU A 43 6.33 -4.27 -1.59
N GLY A 44 6.55 -5.50 -2.05
CA GLY A 44 6.68 -5.87 -3.45
C GLY A 44 5.45 -5.50 -4.28
N LEU A 45 4.24 -5.63 -3.73
CA LEU A 45 3.02 -5.18 -4.39
C LEU A 45 3.05 -3.65 -4.59
N LEU A 46 3.35 -2.91 -3.52
CA LEU A 46 3.40 -1.46 -3.55
C LEU A 46 4.46 -0.94 -4.54
N ARG A 47 5.66 -1.53 -4.52
CA ARG A 47 6.74 -1.24 -5.47
C ARG A 47 6.31 -1.54 -6.91
N GLY A 48 5.58 -2.64 -7.10
CA GLY A 48 5.06 -3.02 -8.41
C GLY A 48 4.08 -2.03 -9.00
N ILE A 49 3.17 -1.53 -8.16
CA ILE A 49 2.24 -0.46 -8.53
C ILE A 49 3.00 0.83 -8.82
N TRP A 50 3.99 1.18 -7.98
CA TRP A 50 4.85 2.33 -8.23
C TRP A 50 5.47 2.26 -9.63
N ARG A 51 6.09 1.13 -9.99
CA ARG A 51 6.74 1.01 -11.29
C ARG A 51 5.79 1.15 -12.48
N ALA A 52 4.59 0.61 -12.34
CA ALA A 52 3.57 0.71 -13.37
C ALA A 52 3.09 2.16 -13.61
N LEU A 53 3.14 3.01 -12.58
CA LEU A 53 2.61 4.38 -12.64
C LEU A 53 3.68 5.46 -12.79
N HIS A 54 4.87 5.24 -12.24
CA HIS A 54 5.95 6.23 -12.11
C HIS A 54 7.25 5.82 -12.80
N GLY A 55 7.37 4.59 -13.33
CA GLY A 55 8.59 4.09 -13.96
C GLY A 55 9.56 3.49 -12.95
N ASP A 56 10.77 4.05 -12.81
CA ASP A 56 11.76 3.46 -11.90
C ASP A 56 11.40 3.68 -10.42
N GLU A 57 11.83 2.74 -9.57
CA GLU A 57 11.68 2.90 -8.12
C GLU A 57 12.60 4.01 -7.60
N PRO A 58 12.14 4.79 -6.61
CA PRO A 58 12.88 5.96 -6.16
C PRO A 58 14.11 5.59 -5.30
N GLN A 59 14.19 4.31 -4.89
CA GLN A 59 15.26 3.76 -4.09
C GLN A 59 15.45 2.28 -4.43
N ALA A 60 16.71 1.87 -4.62
CA ALA A 60 17.04 0.45 -4.69
C ALA A 60 16.73 -0.23 -3.36
N MET A 61 15.97 -1.32 -3.40
CA MET A 61 15.61 -2.05 -2.18
C MET A 61 16.77 -2.89 -1.67
N PRO A 62 17.31 -2.62 -0.46
CA PRO A 62 18.24 -3.53 0.18
C PRO A 62 17.50 -4.82 0.58
N PRO A 63 18.20 -5.96 0.71
CA PRO A 63 17.63 -7.15 1.32
C PRO A 63 17.13 -6.84 2.75
N TYR A 64 15.94 -7.33 3.10
CA TYR A 64 15.34 -7.20 4.44
C TYR A 64 14.86 -8.56 4.95
N SER A 65 15.08 -8.87 6.23
CA SER A 65 14.52 -10.09 6.83
C SER A 65 12.98 -10.03 6.86
N ALA A 66 12.30 -11.16 7.06
CA ALA A 66 10.85 -11.13 7.30
C ALA A 66 10.50 -10.33 8.57
N ASP A 67 11.37 -10.41 9.59
CA ASP A 67 11.22 -9.76 10.90
C ASP A 67 11.92 -8.38 10.99
N TRP A 68 12.24 -7.79 9.84
CA TRP A 68 13.02 -6.55 9.75
C TRP A 68 12.41 -5.37 10.53
N ALA A 69 11.08 -5.33 10.63
CA ALA A 69 10.37 -4.32 11.42
C ALA A 69 10.43 -4.60 12.94
N GLU A 70 10.64 -5.85 13.35
CA GLU A 70 10.64 -6.27 14.77
C GLU A 70 12.01 -6.11 15.42
N THR A 71 13.06 -6.25 14.61
CA THR A 71 14.47 -6.16 15.02
C THR A 71 14.93 -4.70 15.04
N GLY A 72 14.49 -3.95 16.06
CA GLY A 72 15.04 -2.61 16.35
C GLY A 72 14.02 -1.53 16.68
N GLY A 73 12.72 -1.85 16.70
CA GLY A 73 11.67 -0.90 17.12
C GLY A 73 11.47 0.30 16.19
N ARG A 74 12.15 0.35 15.05
CA ARG A 74 12.06 1.46 14.09
C ARG A 74 10.83 1.34 13.21
N GLU A 75 10.23 2.48 12.91
CA GLU A 75 9.05 2.59 12.06
C GLU A 75 9.43 2.61 10.57
N THR A 76 10.35 1.76 10.17
CA THR A 76 11.03 1.86 8.88
C THR A 76 10.06 1.86 7.69
N LEU A 77 8.95 1.10 7.76
CA LEU A 77 7.90 1.12 6.74
C LEU A 77 7.16 2.47 6.69
N LEU A 78 6.85 3.06 7.85
CA LEU A 78 6.19 4.38 7.91
C LEU A 78 7.15 5.49 7.50
N GLU A 79 8.42 5.42 7.90
CA GLU A 79 9.46 6.37 7.50
C GLU A 79 9.65 6.37 5.98
N ALA A 80 9.68 5.17 5.36
CA ALA A 80 9.72 5.05 3.90
C ALA A 80 8.43 5.58 3.26
N GLY A 81 7.26 5.26 3.83
CA GLY A 81 5.97 5.78 3.38
C GLY A 81 5.93 7.31 3.37
N ARG A 82 6.38 7.96 4.45
CA ARG A 82 6.45 9.42 4.57
C ARG A 82 7.46 10.08 3.64
N ARG A 83 8.48 9.34 3.20
CA ARG A 83 9.48 9.84 2.26
C ARG A 83 8.98 9.83 0.82
N TRP A 84 8.22 8.80 0.44
CA TRP A 84 7.90 8.53 -0.96
C TRP A 84 6.42 8.69 -1.32
N LEU A 85 5.53 8.68 -0.33
CA LEU A 85 4.10 8.87 -0.48
C LEU A 85 3.64 10.12 0.27
N LEU A 86 2.40 10.53 0.02
CA LEU A 86 1.76 11.65 0.70
C LEU A 86 0.86 11.13 1.82
N GLU A 87 1.22 11.39 3.08
CA GLU A 87 0.42 10.98 4.23
C GLU A 87 -0.91 11.75 4.25
N ILE A 88 -2.01 11.04 4.49
CA ILE A 88 -3.37 11.59 4.55
C ILE A 88 -4.07 11.15 5.83
N ALA A 89 -5.05 11.94 6.27
CA ALA A 89 -5.94 11.54 7.36
C ALA A 89 -6.72 10.27 6.99
N LEU A 90 -6.92 9.38 7.96
CA LEU A 90 -7.59 8.09 7.73
C LEU A 90 -9.04 8.28 7.23
N GLU A 91 -9.72 9.31 7.73
CA GLU A 91 -11.08 9.67 7.36
C GLU A 91 -11.17 10.12 5.90
N ALA A 92 -10.05 10.62 5.34
CA ALA A 92 -9.93 11.03 3.96
C ALA A 92 -9.49 9.90 3.02
N ALA A 93 -9.12 8.73 3.55
CA ALA A 93 -8.67 7.60 2.75
C ALA A 93 -9.80 7.05 1.87
N LYS A 94 -9.48 6.85 0.60
CA LYS A 94 -10.41 6.39 -0.45
C LYS A 94 -9.84 5.17 -1.17
N PRO A 95 -10.67 4.40 -1.92
CA PRO A 95 -10.16 3.31 -2.75
C PRO A 95 -9.03 3.78 -3.66
N GLY A 96 -7.92 3.04 -3.69
CA GLY A 96 -6.67 3.42 -4.36
C GLY A 96 -5.62 4.01 -3.42
N ASP A 97 -5.97 4.37 -2.18
CA ASP A 97 -4.99 4.80 -1.18
C ASP A 97 -4.33 3.60 -0.48
N VAL A 98 -3.14 3.84 0.06
CA VAL A 98 -2.30 2.87 0.74
C VAL A 98 -2.62 2.90 2.23
N LEU A 99 -2.83 1.72 2.83
CA LEU A 99 -2.99 1.55 4.27
C LEU A 99 -1.81 0.77 4.81
N VAL A 100 -1.22 1.29 5.88
CA VAL A 100 -0.10 0.66 6.59
C VAL A 100 -0.59 0.17 7.95
N PHE A 101 -0.22 -1.05 8.33
CA PHE A 101 -0.76 -1.75 9.49
C PHE A 101 0.33 -2.16 10.47
N ARG A 102 -0.04 -2.11 11.76
CA ARG A 102 0.66 -2.82 12.83
C ARG A 102 0.05 -4.21 12.97
N TRP A 103 0.85 -5.18 13.37
CA TRP A 103 0.35 -6.53 13.59
C TRP A 103 -0.20 -6.70 15.03
N ARG A 104 0.32 -5.91 15.99
CA ARG A 104 -0.21 -5.71 17.34
C ARG A 104 0.11 -4.29 17.82
N ASP A 105 -0.64 -3.80 18.80
CA ASP A 105 -0.38 -2.50 19.42
C ASP A 105 1.02 -2.48 20.06
N GLY A 106 1.69 -1.33 19.97
CA GLY A 106 3.06 -1.16 20.47
C GLY A 106 4.17 -1.79 19.62
N MET A 107 3.85 -2.49 18.51
CA MET A 107 4.86 -2.96 17.56
C MET A 107 4.98 -2.06 16.34
N PRO A 108 6.17 -1.95 15.72
CA PRO A 108 6.37 -1.26 14.46
C PRO A 108 5.42 -1.72 13.35
N ALA A 109 5.05 -0.80 12.46
CA ALA A 109 4.22 -1.13 11.33
C ALA A 109 5.02 -1.99 10.32
N LYS A 110 4.38 -3.04 9.79
CA LYS A 110 5.09 -4.06 9.01
C LYS A 110 4.29 -4.69 7.88
N HIS A 111 3.06 -4.23 7.66
CA HIS A 111 2.22 -4.70 6.58
C HIS A 111 1.61 -3.51 5.83
N VAL A 112 1.47 -3.65 4.51
CA VAL A 112 0.88 -2.64 3.64
C VAL A 112 -0.10 -3.26 2.66
N GLY A 113 -1.14 -2.51 2.28
CA GLY A 113 -2.09 -2.89 1.24
C GLY A 113 -2.78 -1.68 0.64
N ILE A 114 -3.53 -1.92 -0.43
CA ILE A 114 -4.31 -0.90 -1.15
C ILE A 114 -5.77 -1.03 -0.74
N LEU A 115 -6.37 0.06 -0.24
CA LEU A 115 -7.80 0.12 0.03
C LEU A 115 -8.56 -0.04 -1.29
N SER A 116 -9.48 -1.00 -1.38
CA SER A 116 -10.21 -1.27 -2.62
C SER A 116 -11.71 -0.98 -2.55
N ALA A 117 -12.23 -0.68 -1.35
CA ALA A 117 -13.58 -0.22 -1.10
C ALA A 117 -13.62 0.79 0.06
N PRO A 118 -14.59 1.72 0.12
CA PRO A 118 -14.64 2.78 1.16
C PRO A 118 -14.64 2.24 2.59
N LEU A 119 -13.91 2.93 3.49
CA LEU A 119 -13.79 2.55 4.91
C LEU A 119 -15.13 2.51 5.66
N GLN A 120 -16.07 3.38 5.29
CA GLN A 120 -17.34 3.57 5.99
C GLN A 120 -18.45 2.61 5.52
N ALA A 121 -18.17 1.76 4.54
CA ALA A 121 -19.16 0.82 3.97
C ALA A 121 -18.74 -0.64 4.24
N ALA A 122 -18.34 -1.36 3.20
CA ALA A 122 -17.79 -2.72 3.29
C ALA A 122 -16.33 -2.70 2.83
N PRO A 123 -15.40 -2.19 3.66
CA PRO A 123 -14.03 -1.98 3.21
C PRO A 123 -13.34 -3.29 2.88
N ARG A 124 -12.51 -3.21 1.84
CA ARG A 124 -11.71 -4.32 1.33
C ARG A 124 -10.28 -3.84 1.10
N LEU A 125 -9.35 -4.77 1.22
CA LEU A 125 -7.93 -4.52 1.07
C LEU A 125 -7.37 -5.48 0.02
N ILE A 126 -6.63 -4.93 -0.94
CA ILE A 126 -5.76 -5.70 -1.82
C ILE A 126 -4.37 -5.71 -1.18
N HIS A 127 -3.86 -6.89 -0.85
CA HIS A 127 -2.55 -7.05 -0.24
C HIS A 127 -1.92 -8.40 -0.60
N ALA A 128 -0.59 -8.49 -0.56
CA ALA A 128 0.09 -9.77 -0.56
C ALA A 128 0.06 -10.35 0.85
N TYR A 129 -0.67 -11.45 1.03
CA TYR A 129 -0.78 -12.14 2.30
C TYR A 129 0.17 -13.33 2.34
N GLU A 130 0.95 -13.43 3.40
CA GLU A 130 1.96 -14.49 3.56
C GLU A 130 1.34 -15.88 3.36
N ARG A 131 2.04 -16.75 2.62
CA ARG A 131 1.59 -18.11 2.21
C ARG A 131 0.37 -18.18 1.30
N VAL A 132 -0.29 -17.06 0.99
CA VAL A 132 -1.46 -17.02 0.09
C VAL A 132 -1.11 -16.34 -1.24
N GLY A 133 -0.48 -15.18 -1.19
CA GLY A 133 -0.24 -14.33 -2.35
C GLY A 133 -1.12 -13.08 -2.34
N VAL A 134 -1.20 -12.39 -3.48
CA VAL A 134 -1.99 -11.17 -3.61
C VAL A 134 -3.46 -11.52 -3.72
N ILE A 135 -4.25 -11.03 -2.76
CA ILE A 135 -5.69 -11.26 -2.67
C ILE A 135 -6.44 -9.96 -2.37
N GLU A 136 -7.76 -9.98 -2.57
CA GLU A 136 -8.67 -8.96 -2.07
C GLU A 136 -9.54 -9.53 -0.94
N SER A 137 -9.31 -9.10 0.30
CA SER A 137 -10.04 -9.60 1.47
C SER A 137 -10.83 -8.48 2.18
N PRO A 138 -11.89 -8.83 2.94
CA PRO A 138 -12.56 -7.87 3.81
C PRO A 138 -11.59 -7.25 4.82
N LEU A 139 -11.67 -5.94 5.01
CA LEU A 139 -10.93 -5.23 6.04
C LEU A 139 -11.75 -5.20 7.33
N VAL A 140 -11.69 -6.29 8.09
CA VAL A 140 -12.51 -6.47 9.29
C VAL A 140 -12.13 -5.48 10.41
N PRO A 141 -13.04 -5.17 11.36
CA PRO A 141 -12.81 -4.14 12.38
C PRO A 141 -11.55 -4.33 13.24
N SER A 142 -11.13 -5.57 13.50
CA SER A 142 -9.91 -5.86 14.27
C SER A 142 -8.64 -5.41 13.54
N TRP A 143 -8.63 -5.43 12.21
CA TRP A 143 -7.55 -4.91 11.38
C TRP A 143 -7.67 -3.40 11.13
N GLN A 144 -8.89 -2.86 11.04
CA GLN A 144 -9.09 -1.40 10.92
C GLN A 144 -8.48 -0.65 12.11
N ARG A 145 -8.65 -1.16 13.33
CA ARG A 145 -8.05 -0.57 14.54
C ARG A 145 -6.52 -0.59 14.55
N ARG A 146 -5.89 -1.37 13.66
CA ARG A 146 -4.44 -1.51 13.56
C ARG A 146 -3.83 -0.69 12.43
N ILE A 147 -4.63 0.13 11.74
CA ILE A 147 -4.11 1.06 10.74
C ILE A 147 -3.20 2.06 11.46
N ALA A 148 -1.94 2.07 11.06
CA ALA A 148 -0.90 2.95 11.60
C ALA A 148 -0.86 4.29 10.87
N ALA A 149 -1.14 4.27 9.57
CA ALA A 149 -1.15 5.44 8.69
C ALA A 149 -1.86 5.11 7.38
N SER A 150 -2.28 6.17 6.69
CA SER A 150 -2.82 6.15 5.33
C SER A 150 -2.04 7.10 4.43
N PHE A 151 -1.80 6.67 3.20
CA PHE A 151 -1.05 7.46 2.22
C PHE A 151 -1.73 7.44 0.85
N THR A 152 -1.46 8.46 0.04
CA THR A 152 -1.75 8.46 -1.39
C THR A 152 -0.45 8.54 -2.19
N PHE A 153 -0.43 7.98 -3.39
CA PHE A 153 0.71 8.13 -4.30
C PHE A 153 0.92 9.62 -4.66
N PRO A 154 2.15 10.08 -4.91
CA PRO A 154 2.42 11.43 -5.39
C PRO A 154 1.93 11.60 -6.85
N GLU A 155 1.91 12.84 -7.36
CA GLU A 155 1.71 13.06 -8.79
C GLU A 155 2.89 12.50 -9.60
N VAL A 156 2.64 12.05 -10.83
CA VAL A 156 3.72 11.76 -11.78
C VAL A 156 4.28 13.11 -12.21
N HIS A 157 5.54 13.38 -11.91
CA HIS A 157 6.25 14.52 -12.48
C HIS A 157 6.77 14.10 -13.85
N ASP A 158 6.34 14.81 -14.90
CA ASP A 158 6.90 14.69 -16.26
C ASP A 158 8.37 15.16 -16.31
#